data_AF-X1DXP6-F1
#
_entry.id   AF-X1DXP6-F1
#
_cell.length_a   1.000
_cell.length_b   1.000
_cell.length_c   1.000
_cell.angle_alpha   90.00
_cell.angle_beta   90.00
_cell.angle_gamma   90.00
#
_symmetry.space_group_name_H-M   'P 1'
#
loop_
_entity.id
_entity.type
_entity.pdbx_description
1 polymer ?
#
loop_
_entity_poly.entity_id
_entity_poly.type
_entity_poly.pdbx_seq_one_letter_code
_entity_poly.pdbx_strand_id
1 'polypeptide(L)' 'MIFSGADFSGMNGTKTLFISNVIHQAFVEVNEEGTEAAAATAVVIKEAISEKTVFNADHPFIFMIQERETGKWC' A
#
# COMPACT_ATOMS: atom_id res chain seq x y z
N MET A 1 15.83 -7.84 -22.35
CA MET A 1 16.26 -6.47 -22.69
C MET A 1 17.27 -6.05 -21.65
N ILE A 2 18.48 -5.67 -22.05
CA ILE A 2 19.53 -5.17 -21.14
C ILE A 2 19.53 -3.65 -21.29
N PHE A 3 19.42 -2.90 -20.20
CA PHE A 3 19.38 -1.44 -20.22
C PHE A 3 20.77 -0.86 -20.54
N SER A 4 21.19 -0.88 -21.81
CA SER A 4 22.56 -0.55 -22.24
C SER A 4 22.84 0.93 -22.47
N GLY A 5 21.95 1.82 -22.02
CA GLY A 5 22.03 3.28 -22.25
C GLY A 5 21.96 4.15 -21.00
N ALA A 6 21.96 3.57 -19.80
CA ALA A 6 21.95 4.31 -18.55
C ALA A 6 23.39 4.67 -18.13
N ASP A 7 23.65 5.93 -17.77
CA ASP A 7 24.96 6.39 -17.30
C ASP A 7 25.05 6.27 -15.77
N PHE A 8 25.70 5.20 -15.31
CA PHE A 8 25.98 4.98 -13.90
C PHE A 8 27.42 5.37 -13.50
N SER A 9 28.13 6.17 -14.31
CA SER A 9 29.52 6.55 -14.01
C SER A 9 29.66 7.34 -12.69
N GLY A 10 28.57 7.94 -12.19
CA GLY A 10 28.54 8.57 -10.87
C GLY A 10 28.73 7.61 -9.69
N MET A 11 28.58 6.29 -9.89
CA MET A 11 28.75 5.28 -8.83
C MET A 11 30.17 4.70 -8.77
N ASN A 12 30.83 4.47 -9.92
CA ASN A 12 32.14 3.80 -9.96
C ASN A 12 33.16 4.41 -10.94
N GLY A 13 32.83 5.54 -11.58
CA GLY A 13 33.70 6.22 -12.54
C GLY A 13 33.77 5.61 -13.95
N THR A 14 33.04 4.52 -14.22
CA THR A 14 33.04 3.82 -15.52
C THR A 14 31.66 3.81 -16.16
N LYS A 15 31.59 3.78 -17.49
CA LYS A 15 30.32 3.70 -18.26
C LYS A 15 29.90 2.27 -18.62
N THR A 16 30.46 1.27 -17.94
CA THR A 16 30.22 -0.15 -18.23
C THR A 16 29.24 -0.79 -17.26
N LEU A 17 28.84 -0.07 -16.21
CA LEU A 17 27.89 -0.56 -15.23
C LEU A 17 26.48 -0.50 -15.81
N PHE A 18 25.67 -1.53 -15.56
CA PHE A 18 24.27 -1.59 -15.95
C PHE A 18 23.47 -2.42 -14.93
N ILE A 19 22.18 -2.13 -14.79
CA ILE A 19 21.28 -2.92 -13.95
C ILE A 19 20.80 -4.12 -14.77
N SER A 20 21.12 -5.33 -14.33
CA SER A 20 20.66 -6.56 -14.97
C SER A 20 19.21 -6.89 -14.58
N ASN A 21 18.87 -6.73 -13.30
CA ASN A 21 17.58 -7.11 -12.74
C ASN A 21 17.19 -6.18 -11.59
N VAL A 22 15.88 -5.91 -11.48
CA VAL A 22 15.25 -5.31 -10.31
C VAL A 22 14.09 -6.22 -9.93
N ILE A 23 14.06 -6.67 -8.67
CA ILE A 23 13.03 -7.59 -8.17
C ILE A 23 12.31 -6.87 -7.02
N HIS A 24 10.97 -6.78 -7.12
CA HIS A 24 10.10 -6.23 -6.08
C HIS A 24 9.13 -7.31 -5.62
N GLN A 25 8.97 -7.46 -4.30
CA GLN A 25 8.09 -8.43 -3.67
C GLN A 25 7.30 -7.72 -2.56
N ALA A 26 5.98 -7.91 -2.57
CA ALA A 26 5.07 -7.38 -1.56
C ALA A 26 4.13 -8.49 -1.08
N PHE A 27 3.75 -8.43 0.19
CA PHE A 27 2.84 -9.38 0.83
C PHE A 27 1.84 -8.62 1.70
N VAL A 28 0.56 -8.99 1.63
CA VAL A 28 -0.52 -8.40 2.44
C VAL A 28 -1.31 -9.54 3.06
N GLU A 29 -1.49 -9.49 4.36
CA GLU A 29 -2.35 -10.38 5.14
C GLU A 29 -3.43 -9.54 5.83
N VAL A 30 -4.68 -9.99 5.74
CA VAL A 30 -5.82 -9.34 6.37
C VAL A 30 -6.45 -10.33 7.33
N ASN A 31 -6.51 -9.98 8.61
CA ASN A 31 -7.18 -10.75 9.64
C ASN A 31 -7.91 -9.81 10.62
N GLU A 32 -8.79 -10.40 11.41
CA GLU A 32 -9.62 -9.72 12.39
C GLU A 32 -8.77 -9.14 13.52
N GLU A 33 -7.74 -9.84 14.00
CA GLU A 33 -6.88 -9.35 15.11
C GLU A 33 -6.11 -8.07 14.75
N GLY A 34 -5.65 -7.93 13.50
CA GLY A 34 -4.94 -6.75 13.01
C GLY A 34 -5.84 -5.55 12.69
N THR A 35 -7.16 -5.74 12.62
CA THR A 35 -8.14 -4.69 12.28
C THR A 35 -9.09 -4.38 13.45
N GLU A 36 -9.37 -5.33 14.34
CA GLU A 36 -10.23 -5.19 15.53
C GLU A 36 -9.54 -4.50 16.70
N ALA A 37 -8.21 -4.61 16.83
CA ALA A 37 -7.50 -3.98 17.95
C ALA A 37 -7.52 -2.44 17.92
N ALA A 38 -7.77 -1.83 16.74
CA ALA A 38 -7.90 -0.38 16.59
C ALA A 38 -9.37 0.13 16.56
N ALA A 39 -10.36 -0.77 16.52
CA ALA A 39 -11.79 -0.44 16.44
C ALA A 39 -12.54 -0.59 17.78
N ALA A 40 -11.87 -1.00 18.84
CA ALA A 40 -12.47 -1.17 20.16
C ALA A 40 -12.42 0.13 20.99
N THR A 41 -13.10 1.19 20.54
CA THR A 41 -13.89 2.14 21.36
C THR A 41 -14.54 3.19 20.43
N ALA A 42 -15.56 2.78 19.66
CA ALA A 42 -16.49 3.73 19.06
C ALA A 42 -17.74 3.77 19.95
N VAL A 43 -17.90 4.83 20.74
CA VAL A 43 -19.17 5.10 21.44
C VAL A 43 -20.19 5.49 20.37
N VAL A 44 -21.05 4.55 19.97
CA VAL A 44 -22.16 4.85 19.04
C VAL A 44 -23.26 5.53 19.83
N ILE A 45 -23.26 6.86 19.87
CA ILE A 45 -24.44 7.63 20.24
C ILE A 45 -25.48 7.36 19.15
N LYS A 46 -26.52 6.59 19.47
CA LYS A 46 -27.66 6.35 18.57
C LYS A 46 -28.51 7.62 18.52
N GLU A 47 -28.18 8.54 17.63
CA GLU A 47 -29.21 9.46 17.13
C GLU A 47 -30.18 8.65 16.25
N ALA A 48 -31.46 8.73 16.59
CA ALA A 48 -32.51 8.05 15.86
C ALA A 48 -32.59 8.64 14.45
N ILE A 49 -32.55 7.75 13.45
CA ILE A 49 -32.72 8.04 12.02
C ILE A 49 -31.46 8.66 11.37
N SER A 50 -30.43 7.83 11.21
CA SER A 50 -29.54 7.93 10.06
C SER A 50 -29.53 6.55 9.40
N GLU A 51 -29.85 6.48 8.11
CA GLU A 51 -29.74 5.23 7.35
C GLU A 51 -28.30 4.74 7.48
N LYS A 52 -28.10 3.62 8.20
CA LYS A 52 -26.79 2.98 8.28
C LYS A 52 -26.40 2.59 6.87
N THR A 53 -25.38 3.25 6.32
CA THR A 53 -24.77 2.81 5.08
C THR A 53 -24.07 1.48 5.35
N VAL A 54 -24.58 0.40 4.75
CA VAL A 54 -23.97 -0.92 4.80
C VAL A 54 -22.97 -1.00 3.64
N PHE A 55 -21.70 -1.25 3.96
CA PHE A 55 -20.68 -1.52 2.96
C PHE A 55 -20.34 -3.02 3.00
N ASN A 56 -20.53 -3.70 1.88
CA ASN A 56 -20.18 -5.11 1.71
C ASN A 56 -19.20 -5.25 0.54
N ALA A 57 -17.98 -5.72 0.81
CA ALA A 57 -16.96 -5.97 -0.20
C ALA A 57 -16.97 -7.44 -0.64
N ASP A 58 -18.16 -7.95 -1.02
CA ASP A 58 -18.42 -9.35 -1.40
C ASP A 58 -18.27 -9.65 -2.91
N HIS A 59 -17.69 -8.70 -3.65
CA HIS A 59 -17.45 -8.75 -5.09
C HIS A 59 -16.09 -8.10 -5.40
N PRO A 60 -15.48 -8.29 -6.59
CA PRO A 60 -14.14 -7.77 -6.89
C PRO A 60 -14.00 -6.28 -6.57
N PHE A 61 -13.01 -5.94 -5.74
CA PHE A 61 -12.74 -4.57 -5.28
C PHE A 61 -11.23 -4.26 -5.33
N ILE A 62 -10.90 -2.97 -5.21
CA ILE A 62 -9.52 -2.46 -5.14
C ILE A 62 -9.36 -1.74 -3.80
N PHE A 63 -8.21 -1.91 -3.14
CA PHE A 63 -7.84 -1.17 -1.93
C PHE A 63 -6.41 -0.66 -2.04
N MET A 64 -6.09 0.37 -1.23
CA MET A 64 -4.75 0.99 -1.17
C MET A 64 -4.38 1.27 0.28
N ILE A 65 -3.11 1.12 0.63
CA ILE A 65 -2.56 1.50 1.93
C ILE A 65 -1.84 2.84 1.74
N GLN A 66 -2.23 3.83 2.55
CA GLN A 66 -1.66 5.17 2.50
C GLN A 66 -1.10 5.55 3.87
N GLU A 67 0.13 6.07 3.86
CA GLU A 67 0.72 6.73 5.02
C GLU A 67 0.10 8.12 5.17
N ARG A 68 -0.46 8.42 6.34
CA ARG A 68 -1.40 9.55 6.53
C ARG A 68 -0.73 10.92 6.50
N GLU A 69 0.52 11.04 6.95
CA GLU A 69 1.16 12.35 7.11
C GLU A 69 1.78 12.83 5.81
N THR A 70 2.43 11.93 5.06
CA THR A 70 3.06 12.27 3.78
C THR A 70 2.20 11.92 2.57
N GLY A 71 1.12 11.16 2.75
CA GLY A 71 0.19 10.76 1.70
C GLY A 71 0.77 9.74 0.73
N LYS A 72 1.90 9.12 1.09
CA LYS A 72 2.58 8.13 0.24
C LYS A 72 1.84 6.80 0.24
N TRP A 73 1.85 6.16 -0.91
CA TRP A 73 1.28 4.84 -1.13
C TRP A 73 2.35 3.78 -0.89
N CYS A 74 1.96 2.67 -0.28
CA CYS A 74 2.79 1.46 -0.25
C CYS A 74 2.86 0.80 -1.63
#